data_AF-A0A162CDR8-F1
#
_entry.id   AF-A0A162CDR8-F1
#
_cell.length_a   1.000
_cell.length_b   1.000
_cell.length_c   1.000
_cell.angle_alpha   90.00
_cell.angle_beta   90.00
_cell.angle_gamma   90.00
#
_symmetry.space_group_name_H-M   'P 1'
#
loop_
_entity.id
_entity.type
_entity.pdbx_description
1 polymer ?
#
loop_
_entity_poly.entity_id
_entity_poly.type
_entity_poly.pdbx_seq_one_letter_code
_entity_poly.pdbx_strand_id
1 'polypeptide(L)'
;MNLLHYHQRVKPAGGVDVLYVYGLDGELLAEVDAGTGQTQREYVWLDGELVAYLVDGTVYHVHNDHLGTPQALTDETGATVWKASYSPFGKATVTTEQIKFNLRFPGQYYDAETGLHYNWHRYYDPALGRYLQSDRLGLFDGVDTYGYVHGNPLTSIDPTGEFAVFGAGISAGLVSVHQAPIDRKV
;
A
#
# COMPACT_ATOMS: atom_id res chain seq x y z
N MET A 1 14.57 9.38 -21.80
CA MET A 1 13.62 8.40 -21.24
C MET A 1 14.44 7.47 -20.35
N ASN A 2 14.66 7.86 -19.09
CA ASN A 2 15.48 7.08 -18.17
C ASN A 2 14.64 5.93 -17.61
N LEU A 3 15.09 4.69 -17.83
CA LEU A 3 14.61 3.54 -17.08
C LEU A 3 15.08 3.69 -15.62
N LEU A 4 14.17 4.06 -14.72
CA LEU A 4 14.37 3.89 -13.29
C LEU A 4 13.30 2.91 -12.82
N HIS A 5 13.77 1.71 -12.48
CA HIS A 5 13.24 0.67 -11.59
C HIS A 5 11.76 0.76 -11.19
N TYR A 6 10.99 -0.30 -11.46
CA TYR A 6 9.56 -0.54 -11.11
C TYR A 6 9.15 -0.23 -9.65
N HIS A 7 10.11 0.01 -8.76
CA HIS A 7 9.93 0.11 -7.31
C HIS A 7 10.03 1.56 -6.80
N GLN A 8 9.99 2.56 -7.68
CA GLN A 8 10.11 3.96 -7.31
C GLN A 8 9.10 4.83 -8.04
N ARG A 9 8.47 5.76 -7.31
CA ARG A 9 7.56 6.78 -7.86
C ARG A 9 7.92 8.14 -7.29
N VAL A 10 7.99 9.17 -8.12
CA VAL A 10 8.15 10.56 -7.66
C VAL A 10 6.82 11.29 -7.79
N LYS A 11 6.41 12.03 -6.76
CA LYS A 11 5.21 12.88 -6.79
C LYS A 11 5.47 14.19 -6.04
N PRO A 12 5.02 15.34 -6.56
CA PRO A 12 4.98 16.56 -5.76
C PRO A 12 4.04 16.42 -4.57
N ALA A 13 4.46 16.88 -3.40
CA ALA A 13 3.67 16.97 -2.19
C ALA A 13 4.04 18.27 -1.45
N GLY A 14 3.14 19.25 -1.43
CA GLY A 14 3.38 20.51 -0.71
C GLY A 14 4.54 21.36 -1.25
N GLY A 15 4.86 21.23 -2.54
CA GLY A 15 5.95 21.99 -3.20
C GLY A 15 7.32 21.32 -3.15
N VAL A 16 7.41 20.13 -2.55
CA VAL A 16 8.60 19.27 -2.56
C VAL A 16 8.29 18.00 -3.34
N ASP A 17 9.21 17.53 -4.17
CA ASP A 17 9.08 16.22 -4.80
C ASP A 17 9.42 15.13 -3.78
N VAL A 18 8.51 14.18 -3.60
CA VAL A 18 8.68 13.01 -2.72
C VAL A 18 8.91 11.77 -3.57
N LEU A 19 9.99 11.05 -3.29
CA LEU A 19 10.29 9.73 -3.80
C LEU A 19 9.69 8.67 -2.87
N TYR A 20 8.75 7.91 -3.40
CA TYR A 20 8.17 6.73 -2.78
C TYR A 20 9.00 5.51 -3.18
N VAL A 21 9.55 4.80 -2.20
CA VAL A 21 10.38 3.61 -2.39
C VAL A 21 9.58 2.38 -1.99
N TYR A 22 9.43 1.44 -2.91
CA TYR A 22 8.68 0.21 -2.72
C TYR A 22 9.62 -1.01 -2.62
N GLY A 23 9.16 -2.05 -1.94
CA GLY A 23 9.77 -3.36 -1.95
C GLY A 23 9.52 -4.10 -3.27
N LEU A 24 10.04 -5.33 -3.35
CA LEU A 24 9.82 -6.20 -4.51
C LEU A 24 8.38 -6.70 -4.61
N ASP A 25 7.67 -6.74 -3.47
CA ASP A 25 6.32 -7.26 -3.35
C ASP A 25 5.25 -6.15 -3.23
N GLY A 26 5.63 -4.89 -3.45
CA GLY A 26 4.70 -3.75 -3.53
C GLY A 26 4.47 -3.01 -2.23
N GLU A 27 5.09 -3.44 -1.15
CA GLU A 27 5.11 -2.76 0.13
C GLU A 27 5.78 -1.39 -0.01
N LEU A 28 5.13 -0.31 0.42
CA LEU A 28 5.80 0.99 0.54
C LEU A 28 6.78 0.90 1.70
N LEU A 29 8.07 1.16 1.46
CA LEU A 29 9.14 1.08 2.46
C LEU A 29 9.51 2.44 3.02
N ALA A 30 9.51 3.48 2.18
CA ALA A 30 9.89 4.82 2.61
C ALA A 30 9.30 5.93 1.72
N GLU A 31 9.17 7.10 2.32
CA GLU A 31 8.99 8.38 1.62
C GLU A 31 10.22 9.24 1.87
N VAL A 32 10.86 9.65 0.78
CA VAL A 32 12.14 10.36 0.79
C VAL A 32 11.98 11.70 0.08
N ASP A 33 12.52 12.76 0.66
CA ASP A 33 12.64 14.04 -0.03
C ASP A 33 13.55 13.88 -1.26
N ALA A 34 13.01 14.05 -2.47
CA ALA A 34 13.74 13.78 -3.69
C ALA A 34 14.88 14.79 -3.96
N GLY A 35 14.83 15.98 -3.34
CA GLY A 35 15.86 17.00 -3.49
C GLY A 35 17.06 16.80 -2.55
N THR A 36 16.80 16.33 -1.33
CA THR A 36 17.83 16.20 -0.26
C THR A 36 18.24 14.76 0.02
N GLY A 37 17.43 13.77 -0.40
CA GLY A 37 17.63 12.36 -0.07
C GLY A 37 17.35 12.02 1.39
N GLN A 38 16.78 12.94 2.17
CA GLN A 38 16.41 12.70 3.56
C GLN A 38 15.13 11.87 3.63
N THR A 39 15.18 10.79 4.41
CA THR A 39 14.02 9.94 4.67
C THR A 39 13.08 10.64 5.64
N GLN A 40 11.84 10.89 5.22
CA GLN A 40 10.82 11.53 6.05
C GLN A 40 9.97 10.50 6.79
N ARG A 41 9.71 9.37 6.13
CA ARG A 41 8.85 8.31 6.65
C ARG A 41 9.40 6.94 6.28
N GLU A 42 9.29 6.00 7.20
CA GLU A 42 9.65 4.59 6.99
C GLU A 42 8.52 3.68 7.43
N TYR A 43 8.38 2.56 6.74
CA TYR A 43 7.33 1.57 6.95
C TYR A 43 8.00 0.22 7.16
N VAL A 44 7.83 -0.34 8.35
CA VAL A 44 8.48 -1.59 8.75
C VAL A 44 7.49 -2.74 8.63
N TRP A 45 7.80 -3.66 7.74
CA TRP A 45 6.99 -4.83 7.43
C TRP A 45 7.60 -6.08 8.06
N LEU A 46 6.76 -6.97 8.58
CA LEU A 46 7.12 -8.29 9.05
C LEU A 46 6.16 -9.30 8.47
N ASP A 47 6.68 -10.25 7.70
CA ASP A 47 5.93 -11.31 7.02
C ASP A 47 4.77 -10.82 6.12
N GLY A 48 4.77 -9.56 5.66
CA GLY A 48 3.69 -8.96 4.87
C GLY A 48 2.73 -8.06 5.66
N GLU A 49 2.97 -7.90 6.97
CA GLU A 49 2.19 -7.05 7.85
C GLU A 49 2.98 -5.80 8.27
N LEU A 50 2.35 -4.62 8.21
CA LEU A 50 2.96 -3.40 8.70
C LEU A 50 2.95 -3.39 10.23
N VAL A 51 4.13 -3.41 10.85
CA VAL A 51 4.26 -3.48 12.32
C VAL A 51 4.71 -2.17 12.95
N ALA A 52 5.44 -1.34 12.20
CA ALA A 52 5.86 -0.03 12.67
C ALA A 52 5.89 1.01 11.55
N TYR A 53 5.70 2.25 11.95
CA TYR A 53 5.74 3.42 11.09
C TYR A 53 6.62 4.47 11.75
N LEU A 54 7.60 5.00 11.02
CA LEU A 54 8.50 6.01 11.53
C LEU A 54 8.28 7.34 10.83
N VAL A 55 8.36 8.43 11.60
CA VAL A 55 8.38 9.80 11.08
C VAL A 55 9.57 10.51 11.69
N ASP A 56 10.51 10.94 10.85
CA ASP A 56 11.75 11.61 11.28
C ASP A 56 12.48 10.84 12.42
N GLY A 57 12.48 9.50 12.34
CA GLY A 57 13.10 8.60 13.32
C GLY A 57 12.25 8.30 14.57
N THR A 58 11.08 8.94 14.75
CA THR A 58 10.14 8.61 15.84
C THR A 58 9.32 7.40 15.45
N VAL A 59 9.27 6.37 16.31
CA VAL A 59 8.58 5.11 16.07
C VAL A 59 7.13 5.16 16.55
N TYR A 60 6.21 4.69 15.71
CA TYR A 60 4.81 4.44 16.04
C TYR A 60 4.48 2.97 15.78
N HIS A 61 3.76 2.36 16.72
CA HIS A 61 3.32 0.97 16.62
C HIS A 61 2.00 0.90 15.86
N VAL A 62 1.92 0.02 14.86
CA VAL A 62 0.73 -0.14 14.03
C VAL A 62 -0.14 -1.25 14.59
N HIS A 63 -1.44 -0.99 14.67
CA HIS A 63 -2.46 -1.96 15.09
C HIS A 63 -3.36 -2.26 13.91
N ASN A 64 -3.25 -3.46 13.36
CA ASN A 64 -4.00 -3.87 12.17
C ASN A 64 -5.26 -4.69 12.51
N ASP A 65 -6.15 -4.83 11.54
CA ASP A 65 -7.21 -5.83 11.55
C ASP A 65 -6.72 -7.20 11.02
N HIS A 66 -7.64 -8.17 10.89
CA HIS A 66 -7.31 -9.53 10.43
C HIS A 66 -6.81 -9.60 8.99
N LEU A 67 -6.98 -8.54 8.19
CA LEU A 67 -6.49 -8.45 6.80
C LEU A 67 -5.16 -7.70 6.71
N GLY A 68 -4.63 -7.19 7.82
CA GLY A 68 -3.45 -6.32 7.81
C GLY A 68 -3.77 -4.85 7.51
N THR A 69 -5.03 -4.42 7.61
CA THR A 69 -5.40 -3.00 7.44
C THR A 69 -5.10 -2.23 8.72
N PRO A 70 -4.29 -1.16 8.68
CA PRO A 70 -4.04 -0.32 9.85
C PRO A 70 -5.33 0.31 10.40
N GLN A 71 -5.64 0.04 11.66
CA GLN A 71 -6.80 0.60 12.37
C GLN A 71 -6.40 1.75 13.30
N ALA A 72 -5.22 1.65 13.92
CA ALA A 72 -4.69 2.67 14.82
C ALA A 72 -3.16 2.66 14.85
N LEU A 73 -2.57 3.80 15.23
CA LEU A 73 -1.17 3.91 15.60
C LEU A 73 -1.05 4.40 17.04
N THR A 74 -0.10 3.85 17.80
CA THR A 74 0.24 4.32 19.15
C THR A 74 1.69 4.78 19.24
N ASP A 75 1.95 5.77 20.07
CA ASP A 75 3.32 6.17 20.44
C ASP A 75 3.94 5.21 21.49
N GLU A 76 5.16 5.54 21.92
CA GLU A 76 5.93 4.81 22.94
C GLU A 76 5.25 4.72 24.32
N THR A 77 4.31 5.63 24.61
CA THR A 77 3.53 5.63 25.85
C THR A 77 2.26 4.80 25.74
N GLY A 78 1.93 4.32 24.54
CA GLY A 78 0.69 3.62 24.22
C GLY A 78 -0.48 4.56 23.91
N ALA A 79 -0.25 5.87 23.80
CA ALA A 79 -1.31 6.81 23.44
C ALA A 79 -1.65 6.68 21.95
N THR A 80 -2.96 6.67 21.62
CA THR A 80 -3.40 6.62 20.22
C THR A 80 -3.17 7.97 19.54
N VAL A 81 -2.28 8.00 18.55
CA VAL A 81 -1.90 9.21 17.80
C VAL A 81 -2.57 9.27 16.42
N TRP A 82 -3.03 8.14 15.91
CA TRP A 82 -3.83 8.06 14.68
C TRP A 82 -4.84 6.93 14.80
N LYS A 83 -6.06 7.12 14.27
CA LYS A 83 -7.10 6.09 14.24
C LYS A 83 -8.07 6.32 13.10
N ALA A 84 -8.47 5.26 12.43
CA ALA A 84 -9.49 5.30 11.39
C ALA A 84 -10.54 4.19 11.57
N SER A 85 -11.71 4.42 10.96
CA SER A 85 -12.74 3.40 10.72
C SER A 85 -12.98 3.28 9.22
N TYR A 86 -13.38 2.11 8.74
CA TYR A 86 -13.46 1.82 7.31
C TYR A 86 -14.88 1.40 6.90
N SER A 87 -15.31 1.83 5.72
CA SER A 87 -16.41 1.16 5.02
C SER A 87 -15.95 -0.23 4.55
N PRO A 88 -16.87 -1.15 4.17
CA PRO A 88 -16.49 -2.47 3.69
C PRO A 88 -15.53 -2.45 2.49
N PHE A 89 -15.59 -1.41 1.66
CA PHE A 89 -14.71 -1.21 0.50
C PHE A 89 -13.59 -0.20 0.79
N GLY A 90 -13.15 -0.12 2.05
CA GLY A 90 -11.90 0.55 2.39
C GLY A 90 -11.95 2.07 2.42
N LYS A 91 -13.12 2.70 2.33
CA LYS A 91 -13.22 4.15 2.55
C LYS A 91 -12.95 4.48 4.01
N ALA A 92 -11.77 5.04 4.27
CA ALA A 92 -11.34 5.42 5.60
C ALA A 92 -12.02 6.72 6.06
N THR A 93 -12.44 6.73 7.32
CA THR A 93 -12.81 7.92 8.09
C THR A 93 -11.83 8.02 9.25
N VAL A 94 -10.90 8.97 9.17
CA VAL A 94 -9.90 9.20 10.22
C VAL A 94 -10.56 9.92 11.40
N THR A 95 -10.58 9.28 12.56
CA THR A 95 -11.22 9.79 13.79
C THR A 95 -10.21 10.42 14.76
N THR A 96 -8.92 10.15 14.57
CA THR A 96 -7.83 10.75 15.33
C THR A 96 -6.64 10.94 14.39
N GLU A 97 -6.07 12.15 14.36
CA GLU A 97 -4.98 12.50 13.45
C GLU A 97 -4.01 13.50 14.11
N GLN A 98 -3.18 13.01 15.04
CA GLN A 98 -2.06 13.79 15.57
C GLN A 98 -0.85 13.72 14.65
N ILE A 99 -0.73 12.62 13.90
CA ILE A 99 0.26 12.42 12.84
C ILE A 99 -0.44 12.07 11.53
N LYS A 100 0.18 12.43 10.41
CA LYS A 100 -0.29 12.03 9.08
C LYS A 100 0.08 10.58 8.82
N PHE A 101 -0.89 9.76 8.43
CA PHE A 101 -0.69 8.37 8.02
C PHE A 101 -1.62 8.02 6.86
N ASN A 102 -1.04 7.58 5.74
CA ASN A 102 -1.73 7.50 4.46
C ASN A 102 -1.96 6.07 3.95
N LEU A 103 -1.42 5.03 4.60
CA LEU A 103 -1.76 3.67 4.19
C LEU A 103 -3.23 3.33 4.52
N ARG A 104 -3.83 2.48 3.69
CA ARG A 104 -5.24 2.07 3.74
C ARG A 104 -5.31 0.55 3.76
N PHE A 105 -6.18 -0.09 2.98
CA PHE A 105 -6.10 -1.54 2.77
C PHE A 105 -4.69 -1.94 2.29
N PRO A 106 -4.28 -3.20 2.46
CA PRO A 106 -2.96 -3.66 2.02
C PRO A 106 -2.64 -3.23 0.59
N GLY A 107 -1.44 -2.68 0.38
CA GLY A 107 -0.98 -2.11 -0.90
C GLY A 107 -1.40 -0.66 -1.17
N GLN A 108 -2.41 -0.15 -0.46
CA GLN A 108 -3.05 1.12 -0.80
C GLN A 108 -2.47 2.32 -0.05
N TYR A 109 -2.11 3.36 -0.81
CA TYR A 109 -1.70 4.67 -0.31
C TYR A 109 -2.74 5.74 -0.67
N TYR A 110 -3.25 6.46 0.32
CA TYR A 110 -4.21 7.55 0.14
C TYR A 110 -3.55 8.77 -0.50
N ASP A 111 -4.06 9.14 -1.67
CA ASP A 111 -3.70 10.36 -2.36
C ASP A 111 -4.69 11.48 -2.03
N ALA A 112 -4.27 12.41 -1.17
CA ALA A 112 -5.11 13.50 -0.71
C ALA A 112 -5.53 14.49 -1.81
N GLU A 113 -4.79 14.58 -2.93
CA GLU A 113 -5.13 15.51 -4.02
C GLU A 113 -6.35 15.03 -4.82
N THR A 114 -6.51 13.72 -4.94
CA THR A 114 -7.57 13.09 -5.74
C THR A 114 -8.65 12.43 -4.89
N GLY A 115 -8.35 12.13 -3.62
CA GLY A 115 -9.20 11.31 -2.76
C GLY A 115 -9.17 9.81 -3.11
N LEU A 116 -8.32 9.41 -4.06
CA LEU A 116 -8.17 8.03 -4.51
C LEU A 116 -7.08 7.31 -3.70
N HIS A 117 -7.07 5.99 -3.82
CA HIS A 117 -6.01 5.16 -3.26
C HIS A 117 -5.12 4.67 -4.38
N TYR A 118 -3.85 5.01 -4.35
CA TYR A 118 -2.85 4.39 -5.23
C TYR A 118 -2.51 3.00 -4.70
N ASN A 119 -2.76 1.98 -5.51
CA ASN A 119 -2.46 0.59 -5.21
C ASN A 119 -1.45 0.06 -6.25
N TRP A 120 -0.22 0.57 -6.15
CA TRP A 120 0.96 0.29 -6.99
C TRP A 120 0.75 0.27 -8.51
N HIS A 121 0.03 -0.70 -9.06
CA HIS A 121 -0.26 -0.83 -10.49
C HIS A 121 -1.52 -0.06 -10.93
N ARG A 122 -2.45 0.22 -10.01
CA ARG A 122 -3.76 0.84 -10.32
C ARG A 122 -4.16 1.91 -9.30
N TYR A 123 -5.06 2.80 -9.70
CA TYR A 123 -5.78 3.69 -8.79
C TYR A 123 -7.13 3.07 -8.44
N TYR A 124 -7.40 3.00 -7.14
CA TYR A 124 -8.62 2.51 -6.54
C TYR A 124 -9.50 3.66 -6.06
N ASP A 125 -10.78 3.60 -6.37
CA ASP A 125 -11.80 4.51 -5.85
C ASP A 125 -12.58 3.80 -4.74
N PRO A 126 -12.36 4.17 -3.46
CA PRO A 126 -13.06 3.57 -2.33
C PRO A 126 -14.53 3.99 -2.22
N ALA A 127 -14.97 5.05 -2.91
CA ALA A 127 -16.37 5.44 -2.97
C ALA A 127 -17.17 4.53 -3.93
N LEU A 128 -16.54 4.07 -5.01
CA LEU A 128 -17.12 3.12 -5.96
C LEU A 128 -16.81 1.66 -5.63
N GLY A 129 -15.78 1.41 -4.81
CA GLY A 129 -15.33 0.07 -4.44
C GLY A 129 -14.61 -0.68 -5.56
N ARG A 130 -13.91 0.03 -6.46
CA ARG A 130 -13.29 -0.56 -7.67
C ARG A 130 -12.10 0.24 -8.19
N TYR A 131 -11.34 -0.37 -9.09
CA TYR A 131 -10.25 0.29 -9.82
C TYR A 131 -10.76 1.20 -10.93
N LEU A 132 -9.94 2.19 -11.28
CA LEU A 132 -10.20 3.10 -12.41
C LEU A 132 -9.58 2.61 -13.72
N GLN A 133 -8.67 1.63 -13.66
CA GLN A 133 -8.05 1.00 -14.81
C GLN A 133 -8.40 -0.49 -14.86
N SER A 134 -8.57 -1.01 -16.07
CA SER A 134 -8.70 -2.45 -16.30
C SER A 134 -7.43 -3.17 -15.87
N ASP A 135 -7.58 -4.38 -15.36
CA ASP A 135 -6.49 -5.28 -15.00
C ASP A 135 -5.56 -5.54 -16.18
N ARG A 136 -4.24 -5.49 -15.93
CA ARG A 136 -3.20 -5.78 -16.93
C ARG A 136 -3.04 -7.28 -17.15
N LEU A 137 -3.40 -8.10 -16.18
CA LEU A 137 -3.47 -9.56 -16.31
C LEU A 137 -4.73 -10.00 -17.08
N GLY A 138 -5.61 -9.05 -17.43
CA GLY A 138 -6.84 -9.31 -18.16
C GLY A 138 -7.80 -10.17 -17.34
N LEU A 139 -8.29 -11.25 -17.94
CA LEU A 139 -9.29 -12.13 -17.31
C LEU A 139 -8.69 -13.18 -16.36
N PHE A 140 -7.40 -13.09 -16.05
CA PHE A 140 -6.71 -14.08 -15.24
C PHE A 140 -7.20 -14.10 -13.78
N ASP A 141 -7.40 -12.92 -13.17
CA ASP A 141 -7.97 -12.83 -11.82
C ASP A 141 -9.49 -12.98 -11.85
N GLY A 142 -10.18 -12.53 -12.90
CA GLY A 142 -11.62 -12.70 -13.02
C GLY A 142 -12.24 -11.95 -14.19
N VAL A 143 -13.56 -12.07 -14.34
CA VAL A 143 -14.30 -11.46 -15.47
C VAL A 143 -14.55 -9.96 -15.30
N ASP A 144 -14.57 -9.45 -14.07
CA ASP A 144 -14.64 -8.01 -13.78
C ASP A 144 -13.23 -7.47 -13.60
N THR A 145 -12.62 -6.97 -14.69
CA THR A 145 -11.25 -6.46 -14.69
C THR A 145 -11.08 -5.12 -13.95
N TYR A 146 -12.17 -4.55 -13.43
CA TYR A 146 -12.14 -3.35 -12.59
C TYR A 146 -12.50 -3.65 -11.14
N GLY A 147 -13.06 -4.81 -10.85
CA GLY A 147 -13.53 -5.21 -9.54
C GLY A 147 -12.39 -5.28 -8.52
N TYR A 148 -12.69 -4.96 -7.27
CA TYR A 148 -11.78 -5.21 -6.15
C TYR A 148 -12.14 -6.56 -5.52
N VAL A 149 -11.16 -7.47 -5.49
CA VAL A 149 -11.17 -8.75 -4.76
C VAL A 149 -12.46 -9.56 -4.90
N HIS A 150 -12.96 -9.66 -6.14
CA HIS A 150 -14.16 -10.42 -6.48
C HIS A 150 -15.41 -9.99 -5.70
N GLY A 151 -15.43 -8.74 -5.21
CA GLY A 151 -16.52 -8.19 -4.41
C GLY A 151 -16.55 -8.65 -2.95
N ASN A 152 -15.49 -9.30 -2.44
CA ASN A 152 -15.42 -9.78 -1.06
C ASN A 152 -14.24 -9.18 -0.25
N PRO A 153 -14.28 -7.87 0.04
CA PRO A 153 -13.21 -7.17 0.75
C PRO A 153 -13.13 -7.50 2.25
N LEU A 154 -14.05 -8.33 2.78
CA LEU A 154 -14.02 -8.74 4.18
C LEU A 154 -13.05 -9.90 4.44
N THR A 155 -12.73 -10.68 3.41
CA THR A 155 -11.86 -11.87 3.53
C THR A 155 -10.70 -11.88 2.55
N SER A 156 -10.61 -10.90 1.66
CA SER A 156 -9.63 -10.88 0.57
C SER A 156 -9.05 -9.48 0.40
N ILE A 157 -7.81 -9.44 -0.06
CA ILE A 157 -7.03 -8.21 -0.28
C ILE A 157 -6.39 -8.28 -1.67
N ASP A 158 -5.94 -7.15 -2.21
CA ASP A 158 -5.14 -7.09 -3.45
C ASP A 158 -3.95 -6.16 -3.16
N PRO A 159 -2.81 -6.72 -2.68
CA PRO A 159 -1.66 -5.94 -2.21
C PRO A 159 -0.91 -5.20 -3.32
N THR A 160 -1.08 -5.59 -4.58
CA THR A 160 -0.32 -5.01 -5.71
C THR A 160 -1.21 -4.22 -6.66
N GLY A 161 -2.52 -4.34 -6.53
CA GLY A 161 -3.45 -3.83 -7.51
C GLY A 161 -3.44 -4.66 -8.79
N GLU A 162 -3.23 -5.96 -8.75
CA GLU A 162 -3.27 -6.87 -9.92
C GLU A 162 -3.97 -8.20 -9.65
N PHE A 163 -4.04 -8.69 -8.40
CA PHE A 163 -4.63 -9.99 -8.13
C PHE A 163 -5.14 -10.12 -6.69
N ALA A 164 -6.32 -10.72 -6.53
CA ALA A 164 -6.93 -10.95 -5.23
C ALA A 164 -6.31 -12.15 -4.48
N VAL A 165 -5.92 -11.94 -3.22
CA VAL A 165 -5.45 -13.00 -2.33
C VAL A 165 -6.36 -13.14 -1.12
N PHE A 166 -6.51 -14.37 -0.63
CA PHE A 166 -7.32 -14.65 0.56
C PHE A 166 -6.57 -14.20 1.81
N GLY A 167 -7.18 -13.33 2.60
CA GLY A 167 -6.57 -12.65 3.75
C GLY A 167 -6.65 -13.40 5.07
N ALA A 168 -6.84 -14.73 5.08
CA ALA A 168 -6.88 -15.47 6.33
C ALA A 168 -5.48 -15.64 6.93
N GLY A 169 -5.07 -14.67 7.75
CA GLY A 169 -3.88 -14.73 8.60
C GLY A 169 -2.61 -14.81 7.77
N ILE A 170 -1.94 -13.68 7.59
CA ILE A 170 -0.69 -13.53 6.84
C ILE A 170 0.30 -14.65 7.22
N SER A 171 0.31 -15.70 6.38
CA SER A 171 1.20 -16.87 6.42
C SER A 171 1.29 -17.48 5.02
N ALA A 172 1.16 -16.64 4.00
CA ALA A 172 1.54 -16.99 2.64
C ALA A 172 2.55 -15.93 2.21
N GLY A 173 3.82 -16.15 2.55
CA GLY A 173 4.92 -15.42 1.91
C GLY A 173 4.80 -15.61 0.41
N LEU A 174 4.34 -14.56 -0.28
CA LEU A 174 4.30 -14.50 -1.72
C LEU A 174 5.75 -14.33 -2.20
N VAL A 175 6.47 -15.44 -2.33
CA VAL A 175 7.72 -15.44 -3.07
C VAL A 175 7.36 -15.33 -4.55
N SER A 176 7.48 -14.14 -5.10
CA SER A 176 7.41 -13.93 -6.55
C SER A 176 8.64 -14.59 -7.19
N VAL A 177 8.49 -15.82 -7.68
CA VAL A 177 9.55 -16.49 -8.45
C VAL A 177 9.63 -15.84 -9.83
N HIS A 178 10.46 -14.82 -9.96
CA HIS A 178 10.80 -14.24 -11.25
C HIS A 178 11.75 -15.20 -11.98
N GLN A 179 11.21 -16.11 -12.80
CA GLN A 179 12.03 -16.87 -13.74
C GLN A 179 12.48 -15.92 -14.85
N ALA A 180 13.67 -15.33 -14.70
CA ALA A 180 14.35 -14.70 -15.81
C ALA A 180 14.64 -15.77 -16.90
N PRO A 181 14.35 -15.52 -18.19
CA PRO A 181 14.68 -16.46 -19.24
C PRO A 181 16.20 -16.60 -19.35
N ILE A 182 16.69 -17.83 -19.19
CA ILE A 182 18.09 -18.19 -19.46
C ILE A 182 18.29 -18.11 -20.98
N ASP A 183 18.87 -17.01 -21.45
CA ASP A 183 19.32 -16.88 -22.84
C ASP A 183 20.54 -17.79 -23.04
N ARG A 184 20.28 -19.02 -23.48
CA ARG A 184 21.33 -19.95 -23.94
C ARG A 184 21.71 -19.55 -25.36
N LYS A 185 22.69 -18.65 -25.49
CA LYS A 185 23.40 -18.49 -26.75
C LYS A 185 24.21 -19.76 -27.02
N VAL A 186 23.84 -20.47 -28.08
CA VAL A 186 24.71 -21.41 -28.80
C VAL A 186 25.47 -20.61 -29.85
#